data_AF-A0A519ZDB4-F1
#
_entry.id   AF-A0A519ZDB4-F1
#
_cell.length_a   1.000
_cell.length_b   1.000
_cell.length_c   1.000
_cell.angle_alpha   90.00
_cell.angle_beta   90.00
_cell.angle_gamma   90.00
#
_symmetry.space_group_name_H-M   'P 1'
#
loop_
_entity.id
_entity.type
_entity.pdbx_description
1 polymer ?
#
loop_
_entity_poly.entity_id
_entity_poly.type
_entity_poly.pdbx_seq_one_letter_code
_entity_poly.pdbx_strand_id
1 'polypeptide(L)'
;MENISVNHGLAGGYCNSLTTYSRFLTREVNIGDIALGGHNPIRIQSMTTTDTMDTIGTVEQTIRMVESGSEYVRITAPSIKEAENLANIKKELRFRGYNVPLIADIHFTPNAAEMAARIVEKVRVNPGNYADKKKFENLEYTQDAYTAELERINKKFIPLIKICKEYGTAMRIGTNHGSLSDRIMSHYGDTPRGMVESAMEFIRMCEAENYYNLVISMKASNTQVMVQAYRLLVETMVKEGMNYPLHLGVTEAGDGEDGRIKSAVGIGTLLEDGLGDTIRVSLTEDPEFEAPVAKALADRYSSRSQESDARSQETESTSSILHDTSYIKTYSPYAYSRRITEAVQHIGGHHHPLVMIDVSKENLKDPYFLSSVGYNYSAGLDKYNLADQACDLAFLGDNLPSFSFPGNLKQVYNYNTWLGLKDKNNCHPLFTLDEFNS
;
A
#
# COMPACT_ATOMS: atom_id res chain seq x y z
N MET A 1 -19.02 18.01 -29.56
CA MET A 1 -19.96 18.56 -28.55
C MET A 1 -20.10 17.48 -27.50
N GLU A 2 -19.56 17.56 -26.29
CA GLU A 2 -18.95 18.65 -25.51
C GLU A 2 -17.53 18.26 -25.07
N ASN A 3 -16.60 19.21 -25.21
CA ASN A 3 -15.30 19.15 -24.53
C ASN A 3 -15.57 19.39 -23.04
N ILE A 4 -15.63 18.32 -22.25
CA ILE A 4 -15.50 18.44 -20.81
C ILE A 4 -14.00 18.48 -20.49
N SER A 5 -13.38 19.62 -20.78
CA SER A 5 -12.13 20.01 -20.13
C SER A 5 -12.49 20.48 -18.72
N VAL A 6 -12.69 19.56 -17.78
CA VAL A 6 -12.65 19.93 -16.36
C VAL A 6 -11.19 20.15 -16.02
N ASN A 7 -10.71 21.36 -16.29
CA ASN A 7 -9.46 21.86 -15.74
C ASN A 7 -9.76 22.27 -14.29
N HIS A 8 -10.02 21.29 -13.41
CA HIS A 8 -9.85 21.51 -11.98
C HIS A 8 -8.36 21.75 -11.81
N GLY A 9 -7.96 23.00 -11.60
CA GLY A 9 -6.60 23.33 -11.21
C GLY A 9 -6.26 22.45 -10.01
N LEU A 10 -5.41 21.45 -10.23
CA LEU A 10 -5.00 20.52 -9.20
C LEU A 10 -4.22 21.35 -8.18
N ALA A 11 -4.85 21.64 -7.05
CA ALA A 11 -4.17 22.28 -5.92
C ALA A 11 -2.97 21.39 -5.58
N GLY A 12 -1.77 21.97 -5.60
CA GLY A 12 -0.53 21.19 -5.49
C GLY A 12 -0.51 20.30 -4.25
N GLY A 13 0.06 19.10 -4.37
CA GLY A 13 0.16 18.12 -3.28
C GLY A 13 -0.17 16.70 -3.74
N TYR A 14 -0.28 15.78 -2.78
CA TYR A 14 -0.64 14.38 -3.03
C TYR A 14 -2.08 14.03 -2.64
N CYS A 15 -2.78 14.89 -1.91
CA CYS A 15 -4.16 14.69 -1.44
C CYS A 15 -4.89 16.03 -1.34
N ASN A 16 -6.23 16.01 -1.31
CA ASN A 16 -7.03 17.23 -1.26
C ASN A 16 -7.13 17.85 0.15
N SER A 17 -7.01 17.03 1.20
CA SER A 17 -7.05 17.47 2.60
C SER A 17 -6.29 16.50 3.49
N LEU A 18 -5.66 17.01 4.56
CA LEU A 18 -4.95 16.21 5.57
C LEU A 18 -5.85 15.80 6.74
N THR A 19 -7.03 16.42 6.86
CA THR A 19 -7.92 16.27 8.03
C THR A 19 -9.30 15.73 7.67
N THR A 20 -9.69 15.81 6.39
CA THR A 20 -10.99 15.37 5.90
C THR A 20 -10.77 14.43 4.74
N TYR A 21 -11.47 13.29 4.74
CA TYR A 21 -11.35 12.35 3.64
C TYR A 21 -11.94 12.94 2.35
N SER A 22 -11.15 12.94 1.28
CA SER A 22 -11.61 13.26 -0.06
C SER A 22 -10.86 12.39 -1.06
N ARG A 23 -11.59 11.65 -1.88
CA ARG A 23 -11.00 10.87 -2.97
C ARG A 23 -10.33 11.80 -4.00
N PHE A 24 -9.14 11.43 -4.44
CA PHE A 24 -8.40 12.11 -5.49
C PHE A 24 -9.04 11.80 -6.85
N LEU A 25 -9.36 12.85 -7.62
CA LEU A 25 -10.06 12.70 -8.90
C LEU A 25 -9.08 12.36 -10.03
N THR A 26 -9.17 11.13 -10.52
CA THR A 26 -8.35 10.63 -11.63
C THR A 26 -9.11 10.66 -12.96
N ARG A 27 -8.38 10.58 -14.08
CA ARG A 27 -8.97 10.34 -15.40
C ARG A 27 -9.71 9.01 -15.40
N GLU A 28 -10.81 8.93 -16.11
CA GLU A 28 -11.47 7.65 -16.36
C GLU A 28 -10.74 6.89 -17.48
N VAL A 29 -10.50 5.60 -17.26
CA VAL A 29 -9.89 4.68 -18.23
C VAL A 29 -10.77 3.44 -18.36
N ASN A 30 -11.19 3.14 -19.59
CA ASN A 30 -11.97 1.94 -19.88
C ASN A 30 -11.05 0.73 -20.01
N ILE A 31 -11.38 -0.34 -19.29
CA ILE A 31 -10.68 -1.64 -19.37
C ILE A 31 -11.76 -2.67 -19.71
N GLY A 32 -11.95 -2.91 -21.01
CA GLY A 32 -13.12 -3.63 -21.50
C GLY A 32 -14.39 -2.87 -21.13
N ASP A 33 -15.36 -3.59 -20.56
CA ASP A 33 -16.66 -3.03 -20.18
C ASP A 33 -16.68 -2.44 -18.75
N ILE A 34 -15.54 -2.49 -18.03
CA ILE A 34 -15.44 -2.01 -16.66
C ILE A 34 -14.50 -0.80 -16.60
N ALA A 35 -15.08 0.37 -16.32
CA ALA A 35 -14.35 1.62 -16.16
C ALA A 35 -13.59 1.70 -14.83
N LEU A 36 -12.43 2.36 -14.88
CA LEU A 36 -11.53 2.59 -13.77
C LEU A 36 -11.24 4.10 -13.62
N GLY A 37 -11.14 4.58 -12.38
CA GLY A 37 -10.86 5.99 -12.11
C GLY A 37 -12.08 6.89 -12.18
N GLY A 38 -11.87 8.20 -12.11
CA GLY A 38 -12.96 9.18 -12.04
C GLY A 38 -13.83 8.95 -10.80
N HIS A 39 -15.14 8.82 -11.00
CA HIS A 39 -16.11 8.56 -9.92
C HIS A 39 -16.48 7.07 -9.78
N ASN A 40 -15.86 6.17 -10.56
CA ASN A 40 -16.12 4.73 -10.48
C ASN A 40 -15.63 4.15 -9.15
N PRO A 41 -16.26 3.08 -8.62
CA PRO A 41 -15.80 2.45 -7.38
C PRO A 41 -14.36 1.94 -7.48
N ILE A 42 -13.71 1.76 -6.32
CA ILE A 42 -12.38 1.16 -6.26
C ILE A 42 -12.48 -0.29 -6.72
N ARG A 43 -11.81 -0.62 -7.83
CA ARG A 43 -11.95 -1.93 -8.48
C ARG A 43 -11.03 -2.99 -7.89
N ILE A 44 -11.51 -4.22 -7.79
CA ILE A 44 -10.75 -5.35 -7.23
C ILE A 44 -10.05 -6.15 -8.33
N GLN A 45 -8.74 -6.37 -8.21
CA GLN A 45 -7.98 -7.26 -9.12
C GLN A 45 -7.31 -8.37 -8.35
N SER A 46 -7.13 -9.51 -9.03
CA SER A 46 -6.28 -10.62 -8.59
C SER A 46 -5.41 -11.10 -9.76
N MET A 47 -4.50 -12.04 -9.52
CA MET A 47 -3.63 -12.61 -10.55
C MET A 47 -3.63 -14.13 -10.49
N THR A 48 -3.71 -14.78 -11.66
CA THR A 48 -3.60 -16.23 -11.75
C THR A 48 -2.18 -16.70 -11.36
N THR A 49 -2.11 -17.94 -10.88
CA THR A 49 -0.86 -18.65 -10.55
C THR A 49 -0.62 -19.86 -11.45
N THR A 50 -1.61 -20.25 -12.24
CA THR A 50 -1.49 -21.32 -13.24
C THR A 50 -0.53 -20.95 -14.37
N ASP A 51 0.02 -21.97 -15.02
CA ASP A 51 0.74 -21.80 -16.28
C ASP A 51 -0.25 -21.33 -17.36
N THR A 52 0.03 -20.19 -17.99
CA THR A 52 -0.81 -19.63 -19.05
C THR A 52 -0.97 -20.58 -20.25
N MET A 53 -0.04 -21.53 -20.45
CA MET A 53 -0.19 -22.56 -21.48
C MET A 53 -1.21 -23.65 -21.10
N ASP A 54 -1.53 -23.82 -19.82
CA ASP A 54 -2.69 -24.60 -19.37
C ASP A 54 -3.96 -23.73 -19.47
N THR A 55 -4.54 -23.72 -20.68
CA THR A 55 -5.75 -22.94 -20.98
C THR A 55 -6.89 -23.27 -20.03
N ILE A 56 -7.19 -24.56 -19.81
CA ILE A 56 -8.34 -24.95 -18.99
C ILE A 56 -8.08 -24.64 -17.52
N GLY A 57 -6.89 -24.99 -17.00
CA GLY A 57 -6.54 -24.64 -15.61
C GLY A 57 -6.63 -23.14 -15.34
N THR A 58 -6.16 -22.31 -16.28
CA THR A 58 -6.24 -20.85 -16.17
C THR A 58 -7.67 -20.32 -16.26
N VAL A 59 -8.51 -20.92 -17.11
CA VAL A 59 -9.95 -20.61 -17.20
C VAL A 59 -10.65 -20.93 -15.88
N GLU A 60 -10.46 -22.14 -15.33
CA GLU A 60 -11.09 -22.55 -14.07
C GLU A 60 -10.65 -21.66 -12.90
N GLN A 61 -9.35 -21.33 -12.80
CA GLN A 61 -8.87 -20.43 -11.75
C GLN A 61 -9.42 -19.01 -11.93
N THR A 62 -9.49 -18.51 -13.16
CA THR A 62 -10.11 -17.20 -13.47
C THR A 62 -11.57 -17.16 -13.01
N ILE A 63 -12.34 -18.22 -13.25
CA ILE A 63 -13.73 -18.32 -12.80
C ILE A 63 -13.82 -18.23 -11.28
N ARG A 64 -13.02 -19.01 -10.54
CA ARG A 64 -13.00 -18.95 -9.06
C ARG A 64 -12.65 -17.56 -8.53
N MET A 65 -11.71 -16.87 -9.17
CA MET A 65 -11.33 -15.50 -8.81
C MET A 65 -12.48 -14.51 -9.05
N VAL A 66 -13.21 -14.64 -10.16
CA VAL A 66 -14.39 -13.81 -10.43
C VAL A 66 -15.48 -14.07 -9.40
N GLU A 67 -15.73 -15.34 -9.08
CA GLU A 67 -16.73 -15.76 -8.08
C GLU A 67 -16.37 -15.28 -6.67
N SER A 68 -15.07 -15.13 -6.35
CA SER A 68 -14.63 -14.54 -5.08
C SER A 68 -14.67 -13.00 -5.05
N GLY A 69 -15.00 -12.35 -6.18
CA GLY A 69 -15.21 -10.91 -6.29
C GLY A 69 -14.15 -10.14 -7.07
N SER A 70 -13.29 -10.80 -7.85
CA SER A 70 -12.34 -10.13 -8.73
C SER A 70 -13.05 -9.54 -9.97
N GLU A 71 -12.88 -8.24 -10.19
CA GLU A 71 -13.44 -7.51 -11.34
C GLU A 71 -12.45 -7.45 -12.52
N TYR A 72 -11.16 -7.64 -12.26
CA TYR A 72 -10.12 -7.69 -13.27
C TYR A 72 -9.16 -8.84 -12.97
N VAL A 73 -8.88 -9.68 -13.97
CA VAL A 73 -8.01 -10.83 -13.80
C VAL A 73 -6.73 -10.66 -14.58
N ARG A 74 -5.61 -10.73 -13.86
CA ARG A 74 -4.27 -10.63 -14.44
C ARG A 74 -3.69 -12.02 -14.71
N ILE A 75 -3.14 -12.22 -15.90
CA ILE A 75 -2.54 -13.48 -16.36
C ILE A 75 -1.12 -13.18 -16.85
N THR A 76 -0.15 -14.01 -16.45
CA THR A 76 1.24 -13.84 -16.89
C THR A 76 1.38 -14.16 -18.38
N ALA A 77 2.15 -13.37 -19.13
CA ALA A 77 2.41 -13.65 -20.55
C ALA A 77 3.89 -13.37 -20.88
N PRO A 78 4.82 -14.22 -20.43
CA PRO A 78 6.24 -13.94 -20.52
C PRO A 78 6.79 -14.00 -21.96
N SER A 79 6.20 -14.79 -22.86
CA SER A 79 6.61 -14.88 -24.26
C SER A 79 5.43 -14.73 -25.23
N ILE A 80 5.74 -14.73 -26.54
CA ILE A 80 4.73 -14.62 -27.59
C ILE A 80 3.74 -15.79 -27.54
N LYS A 81 4.18 -17.00 -27.18
CA LYS A 81 3.30 -18.18 -27.11
C LYS A 81 2.21 -18.02 -26.05
N GLU A 82 2.58 -17.58 -24.85
CA GLU A 82 1.61 -17.32 -23.79
C GLU A 82 0.71 -16.14 -24.16
N ALA A 83 1.26 -15.08 -24.79
CA ALA A 83 0.48 -13.94 -25.27
C ALA A 83 -0.57 -14.36 -26.33
N GLU A 84 -0.22 -15.24 -27.27
CA GLU A 84 -1.16 -15.82 -28.23
C GLU A 84 -2.22 -16.69 -27.52
N ASN A 85 -1.83 -17.47 -26.52
CA ASN A 85 -2.76 -18.34 -25.79
C ASN A 85 -3.82 -17.58 -24.97
N LEU A 86 -3.57 -16.31 -24.64
CA LEU A 86 -4.58 -15.43 -24.04
C LEU A 86 -5.87 -15.37 -24.88
N ALA A 87 -5.78 -15.50 -26.21
CA ALA A 87 -6.95 -15.52 -27.08
C ALA A 87 -7.82 -16.76 -26.84
N ASN A 88 -7.19 -17.92 -26.61
CA ASN A 88 -7.90 -19.17 -26.31
C ASN A 88 -8.57 -19.09 -24.94
N ILE A 89 -7.85 -18.62 -23.92
CA ILE A 89 -8.39 -18.41 -22.56
C ILE A 89 -9.59 -17.45 -22.61
N LYS A 90 -9.43 -16.31 -23.27
CA LYS A 90 -10.48 -15.30 -23.41
C LYS A 90 -11.72 -15.85 -24.14
N LYS A 91 -11.51 -16.61 -25.22
CA LYS A 91 -12.58 -17.22 -26.00
C LYS A 91 -13.37 -18.22 -25.15
N GLU A 92 -12.67 -19.06 -24.38
CA GLU A 92 -13.29 -20.06 -23.52
C GLU A 92 -14.07 -19.41 -22.37
N LEU A 93 -13.51 -18.40 -21.70
CA LEU A 93 -14.22 -17.65 -20.65
C LEU A 93 -15.52 -17.03 -21.18
N ARG A 94 -15.46 -16.38 -22.34
CA ARG A 94 -16.64 -15.80 -22.99
C ARG A 94 -17.66 -16.86 -23.40
N PHE A 95 -17.21 -18.00 -23.92
CA PHE A 95 -18.08 -19.13 -24.25
C PHE A 95 -18.84 -19.63 -23.03
N ARG A 96 -18.21 -19.60 -21.84
CA ARG A 96 -18.83 -19.95 -20.56
C ARG A 96 -19.60 -18.82 -19.89
N GLY A 97 -19.73 -17.65 -20.53
CA GLY A 97 -20.49 -16.51 -20.02
C GLY A 97 -19.73 -15.57 -19.09
N TYR A 98 -18.41 -15.73 -18.94
CA TYR A 98 -17.57 -14.84 -18.14
C TYR A 98 -16.92 -13.77 -19.03
N ASN A 99 -17.29 -12.50 -18.82
CA ASN A 99 -16.80 -11.34 -19.57
C ASN A 99 -15.78 -10.49 -18.78
N VAL A 100 -15.12 -11.09 -17.79
CA VAL A 100 -14.12 -10.37 -16.98
C VAL A 100 -12.99 -9.84 -17.88
N PRO A 101 -12.60 -8.55 -17.76
CA PRO A 101 -11.47 -8.01 -18.51
C PRO A 101 -10.17 -8.68 -18.10
N LEU A 102 -9.38 -9.09 -19.10
CA LEU A 102 -8.11 -9.74 -18.88
C LEU A 102 -6.96 -8.74 -18.96
N ILE A 103 -5.96 -8.94 -18.10
CA ILE A 103 -4.76 -8.11 -18.03
C ILE A 103 -3.53 -8.98 -18.28
N ALA A 104 -2.78 -8.71 -19.35
CA ALA A 104 -1.52 -9.42 -19.59
C ALA A 104 -0.38 -8.81 -18.75
N ASP A 105 0.30 -9.63 -17.94
CA ASP A 105 1.45 -9.21 -17.14
C ASP A 105 2.76 -9.55 -17.86
N ILE A 106 3.47 -8.51 -18.32
CA ILE A 106 4.63 -8.65 -19.21
C ILE A 106 5.80 -7.87 -18.64
N HIS A 107 6.94 -8.55 -18.53
CA HIS A 107 8.12 -8.01 -17.85
C HIS A 107 9.26 -7.65 -18.80
N PHE A 108 9.57 -8.50 -19.81
CA PHE A 108 10.84 -8.43 -20.54
C PHE A 108 10.71 -8.42 -22.07
N THR A 109 9.54 -8.73 -22.64
CA THR A 109 9.43 -9.04 -24.07
C THR A 109 8.45 -8.08 -24.76
N PRO A 110 8.95 -7.00 -25.41
CA PRO A 110 8.13 -6.04 -26.15
C PRO A 110 7.18 -6.72 -27.16
N ASN A 111 7.69 -7.67 -27.95
CA ASN A 111 6.88 -8.39 -28.95
C ASN A 111 5.70 -9.16 -28.33
N ALA A 112 5.87 -9.69 -27.11
CA ALA A 112 4.78 -10.35 -26.39
C ALA A 112 3.74 -9.32 -25.92
N ALA A 113 4.17 -8.12 -25.52
CA ALA A 113 3.28 -7.01 -25.18
C ALA A 113 2.48 -6.51 -26.37
N GLU A 114 3.13 -6.37 -27.52
CA GLU A 114 2.48 -6.00 -28.77
C GLU A 114 1.44 -7.03 -29.20
N MET A 115 1.73 -8.33 -29.04
CA MET A 115 0.77 -9.41 -29.34
C MET A 115 -0.41 -9.40 -28.35
N ALA A 116 -0.12 -9.39 -27.05
CA ALA A 116 -1.15 -9.39 -26.01
C ALA A 116 -2.06 -8.16 -26.10
N ALA A 117 -1.52 -6.99 -26.44
CA ALA A 117 -2.28 -5.76 -26.57
C ALA A 117 -3.35 -5.81 -27.66
N ARG A 118 -3.25 -6.73 -28.62
CA ARG A 118 -4.29 -6.95 -29.65
C ARG A 118 -5.42 -7.86 -29.18
N ILE A 119 -5.21 -8.55 -28.05
CA ILE A 119 -6.05 -9.66 -27.57
C ILE A 119 -6.80 -9.27 -26.29
N VAL A 120 -6.09 -8.69 -25.31
CA VAL A 120 -6.64 -8.40 -23.97
C VAL A 120 -6.98 -6.93 -23.79
N GLU A 121 -7.79 -6.63 -22.78
CA GLU A 121 -8.29 -5.29 -22.47
C GLU A 121 -7.22 -4.37 -21.88
N LYS A 122 -6.18 -4.93 -21.24
CA LYS A 122 -5.08 -4.16 -20.66
C LYS A 122 -3.77 -4.93 -20.66
N VAL A 123 -2.67 -4.24 -20.90
CA VAL A 123 -1.31 -4.78 -20.72
C VAL A 123 -0.60 -4.08 -19.57
N ARG A 124 0.22 -4.81 -18.80
CA ARG A 124 1.18 -4.18 -17.88
C ARG A 124 2.57 -4.21 -18.47
N VAL A 125 3.23 -3.05 -18.39
CA VAL A 125 4.65 -2.86 -18.69
C VAL A 125 5.41 -2.51 -17.41
N ASN A 126 6.64 -3.03 -17.29
CA ASN A 126 7.59 -2.62 -16.25
C ASN A 126 8.70 -1.77 -16.88
N PRO A 127 8.77 -0.45 -16.59
CA PRO A 127 9.79 0.43 -17.14
C PRO A 127 11.22 -0.08 -17.02
N GLY A 128 11.59 -0.65 -15.87
CA GLY A 128 12.98 -1.01 -15.58
C GLY A 128 13.53 -2.16 -16.42
N ASN A 129 12.66 -2.99 -16.99
CA ASN A 129 13.06 -4.21 -17.72
C ASN A 129 12.50 -4.28 -19.16
N TYR A 130 11.70 -3.30 -19.60
CA TYR A 130 11.01 -3.37 -20.89
C TYR A 130 11.99 -3.38 -22.09
N ALA A 131 13.04 -2.56 -22.02
CA ALA A 131 13.99 -2.37 -23.11
C ALA A 131 15.45 -2.67 -22.72
N ASP A 132 15.69 -2.92 -21.44
CA ASP A 132 17.02 -3.06 -20.84
C ASP A 132 17.19 -4.48 -20.27
N LYS A 133 18.28 -5.13 -20.67
CA LYS A 133 18.79 -6.27 -19.92
C LYS A 133 19.80 -5.71 -18.93
N LYS A 134 19.62 -5.97 -17.64
CA LYS A 134 20.58 -5.56 -16.60
C LYS A 134 21.96 -6.03 -17.01
N LYS A 135 22.84 -5.07 -17.28
CA LYS A 135 24.26 -5.29 -17.54
C LYS A 135 24.90 -4.44 -16.46
N PHE A 136 25.21 -5.06 -15.32
CA PHE A 136 25.88 -4.43 -14.18
C PHE A 136 27.34 -4.03 -14.53
N GLU A 137 27.56 -3.42 -15.69
CA GLU A 137 28.87 -3.16 -16.31
C GLU A 137 29.26 -1.68 -16.23
N ASN A 138 28.32 -0.74 -16.05
CA ASN A 138 28.61 0.70 -15.98
C ASN A 138 28.15 1.32 -14.66
N LEU A 139 29.10 1.80 -13.85
CA LEU A 139 28.86 2.40 -12.53
C LEU A 139 28.52 3.91 -12.60
N GLU A 140 28.85 4.59 -13.70
CA GLU A 140 28.54 6.01 -13.89
C GLU A 140 27.91 6.24 -15.27
N TYR A 141 26.67 6.73 -15.28
CA TYR A 141 26.01 7.22 -16.49
C TYR A 141 26.26 8.73 -16.62
N THR A 142 26.81 9.16 -17.76
CA THR A 142 26.82 10.59 -18.12
C THR A 142 25.41 11.02 -18.54
N GLN A 143 25.12 12.32 -18.46
CA GLN A 143 23.82 12.86 -18.90
C GLN A 143 23.51 12.53 -20.38
N ASP A 144 24.54 12.52 -21.23
CA ASP A 144 24.41 12.16 -22.63
C ASP A 144 24.07 10.67 -22.79
N ALA A 145 24.72 9.78 -22.02
CA ALA A 145 24.42 8.36 -22.03
C ALA A 145 23.00 8.06 -21.53
N TYR A 146 22.55 8.79 -20.49
CA TYR A 146 21.18 8.71 -19.99
C TYR A 146 20.16 9.06 -21.08
N THR A 147 20.39 10.16 -21.78
CA THR A 147 19.49 10.68 -22.82
C THR A 147 19.44 9.74 -24.02
N ALA A 148 20.60 9.25 -24.48
CA ALA A 148 20.70 8.30 -25.58
C ALA A 148 19.95 6.99 -25.28
N GLU A 149 20.04 6.50 -24.05
CA GLU A 149 19.32 5.31 -23.62
C GLU A 149 17.80 5.56 -23.57
N LEU A 150 17.37 6.72 -23.04
CA LEU A 150 15.96 7.11 -23.04
C LEU A 150 15.37 7.17 -24.45
N GLU A 151 16.10 7.70 -25.44
CA GLU A 151 15.69 7.70 -26.84
C GLU A 151 15.55 6.29 -27.42
N ARG A 152 16.46 5.37 -27.05
CA ARG A 152 16.41 3.97 -27.47
C ARG A 152 15.18 3.27 -26.89
N ILE A 153 14.88 3.49 -25.61
CA ILE A 153 13.68 2.99 -24.95
C ILE A 153 12.44 3.52 -25.67
N ASN A 154 12.38 4.83 -25.93
CA ASN A 154 11.26 5.46 -26.61
C ASN A 154 10.98 4.81 -27.99
N LYS A 155 12.02 4.62 -28.81
CA LYS A 155 11.90 3.94 -30.11
C LYS A 155 11.32 2.53 -30.03
N LYS A 156 11.64 1.78 -28.96
CA LYS A 156 11.11 0.43 -28.72
C LYS A 156 9.71 0.42 -28.08
N PHE A 157 9.30 1.52 -27.45
CA PHE A 157 8.02 1.62 -26.75
C PHE A 157 6.90 2.17 -27.65
N ILE A 158 7.24 3.05 -28.60
CA ILE A 158 6.28 3.62 -29.57
C ILE A 158 5.42 2.57 -30.29
N PRO A 159 5.95 1.42 -30.78
CA PRO A 159 5.12 0.39 -31.42
C PRO A 159 4.00 -0.11 -30.52
N LEU A 160 4.29 -0.36 -29.23
CA LEU A 160 3.29 -0.78 -28.26
C LEU A 160 2.25 0.31 -28.01
N ILE A 161 2.66 1.58 -27.86
CA ILE A 161 1.72 2.71 -27.71
C ILE A 161 0.76 2.76 -28.90
N LYS A 162 1.27 2.64 -30.13
CA LYS A 162 0.46 2.66 -31.36
C LYS A 162 -0.55 1.52 -31.39
N ILE A 163 -0.14 0.31 -31.01
CA ILE A 163 -1.04 -0.84 -30.94
C ILE A 163 -2.11 -0.63 -29.86
N CYS A 164 -1.73 -0.16 -28.68
CA CYS A 164 -2.71 0.14 -27.62
C CYS A 164 -3.72 1.21 -28.07
N LYS A 165 -3.28 2.25 -28.80
CA LYS A 165 -4.19 3.24 -29.41
C LYS A 165 -5.13 2.63 -30.45
N GLU A 166 -4.60 1.79 -31.33
CA GLU A 166 -5.37 1.15 -32.41
C GLU A 166 -6.45 0.20 -31.86
N TYR A 167 -6.15 -0.55 -30.81
CA TYR A 167 -7.04 -1.56 -30.24
C TYR A 167 -7.86 -1.06 -29.04
N GLY A 168 -7.63 0.17 -28.59
CA GLY A 168 -8.27 0.73 -27.39
C GLY A 168 -7.79 0.10 -26.08
N THR A 169 -6.73 -0.70 -26.12
CA THR A 169 -6.19 -1.45 -24.98
C THR A 169 -5.55 -0.52 -23.97
N ALA A 170 -5.94 -0.60 -22.70
CA ALA A 170 -5.32 0.18 -21.63
C ALA A 170 -3.91 -0.32 -21.30
N MET A 171 -3.09 0.55 -20.70
CA MET A 171 -1.73 0.20 -20.30
C MET A 171 -1.48 0.54 -18.83
N ARG A 172 -1.00 -0.43 -18.07
CA ARG A 172 -0.44 -0.17 -16.74
C ARG A 172 1.07 0.03 -16.82
N ILE A 173 1.55 1.21 -16.45
CA ILE A 173 2.97 1.48 -16.23
C ILE A 173 3.26 1.21 -14.75
N GLY A 174 3.97 0.11 -14.47
CA GLY A 174 4.16 -0.38 -13.11
C GLY A 174 5.60 -0.59 -12.71
N THR A 175 6.11 0.29 -11.85
CA THR A 175 7.45 0.23 -11.27
C THR A 175 7.44 -0.56 -9.97
N ASN A 176 8.37 -1.51 -9.85
CA ASN A 176 8.63 -2.22 -8.60
C ASN A 176 9.99 -1.77 -8.05
N HIS A 177 10.09 -1.57 -6.74
CA HIS A 177 11.33 -1.14 -6.06
C HIS A 177 12.53 -2.03 -6.44
N GLY A 178 12.38 -3.36 -6.37
CA GLY A 178 13.46 -4.31 -6.70
C GLY A 178 13.83 -4.44 -8.19
N SER A 179 13.16 -3.73 -9.10
CA SER A 179 13.36 -3.86 -10.54
C SER A 179 13.60 -2.53 -11.27
N LEU A 180 14.20 -1.55 -10.59
CA LEU A 180 14.67 -0.32 -11.26
C LEU A 180 15.79 -0.66 -12.26
N SER A 181 15.85 0.10 -13.36
CA SER A 181 16.92 -0.03 -14.36
C SER A 181 18.25 0.51 -13.83
N ASP A 182 19.36 0.03 -14.39
CA ASP A 182 20.71 0.44 -13.97
C ASP A 182 20.91 1.97 -14.12
N ARG A 183 20.32 2.55 -15.17
CA ARG A 183 20.32 4.00 -15.43
C ARG A 183 19.59 4.80 -14.34
N ILE A 184 18.40 4.35 -13.92
CA ILE A 184 17.66 4.99 -12.82
C ILE A 184 18.41 4.82 -11.50
N MET A 185 18.94 3.62 -11.25
CA MET A 185 19.71 3.31 -10.05
C MET A 185 20.96 4.19 -9.92
N SER A 186 21.69 4.41 -11.02
CA SER A 186 22.88 5.27 -11.04
C SER A 186 22.56 6.74 -10.77
N HIS A 187 21.46 7.28 -11.32
CA HIS A 187 21.10 8.69 -11.17
C HIS A 187 20.33 9.03 -9.87
N TYR A 188 19.42 8.16 -9.45
CA TYR A 188 18.47 8.45 -8.36
C TYR A 188 18.58 7.49 -7.18
N GLY A 189 19.38 6.42 -7.29
CA GLY A 189 19.48 5.36 -6.30
C GLY A 189 18.21 4.52 -6.17
N ASP A 190 18.25 3.56 -5.23
CA ASP A 190 17.10 2.75 -4.84
C ASP A 190 16.19 3.55 -3.90
N THR A 191 15.49 4.52 -4.47
CA THR A 191 14.70 5.52 -3.73
C THR A 191 13.28 5.65 -4.26
N PRO A 192 12.31 6.14 -3.45
CA PRO A 192 10.99 6.54 -3.94
C PRO A 192 11.07 7.48 -5.15
N ARG A 193 12.05 8.39 -5.18
CA ARG A 193 12.25 9.30 -6.33
C ARG A 193 12.66 8.53 -7.58
N GLY A 194 13.57 7.57 -7.48
CA GLY A 194 13.96 6.71 -8.59
C GLY A 194 12.77 5.93 -9.16
N MET A 195 11.89 5.41 -8.29
CA MET A 195 10.66 4.74 -8.72
C MET A 195 9.73 5.66 -9.53
N VAL A 196 9.52 6.89 -9.03
CA VAL A 196 8.69 7.89 -9.68
C VAL A 196 9.25 8.29 -11.04
N GLU A 197 10.54 8.60 -11.13
CA GLU A 197 11.16 8.98 -12.41
C GLU A 197 11.11 7.86 -13.43
N SER A 198 11.36 6.61 -13.01
CA SER A 198 11.25 5.45 -13.89
C SER A 198 9.85 5.32 -14.51
N ALA A 199 8.79 5.65 -13.78
CA ALA A 199 7.44 5.66 -14.30
C ALA A 199 7.14 6.88 -15.16
N MET A 200 7.52 8.08 -14.69
CA MET A 200 7.27 9.34 -15.37
C MET A 200 7.94 9.40 -16.75
N GLU A 201 9.11 8.78 -16.94
CA GLU A 201 9.71 8.61 -18.27
C GLU A 201 8.75 7.99 -19.28
N PHE A 202 8.12 6.88 -18.91
CA PHE A 202 7.18 6.17 -19.79
C PHE A 202 5.84 6.91 -19.93
N ILE A 203 5.38 7.56 -18.86
CA ILE A 203 4.15 8.38 -18.90
C ILE A 203 4.33 9.55 -19.88
N ARG A 204 5.46 10.25 -19.82
CA ARG A 204 5.80 11.36 -20.73
C ARG A 204 5.91 10.89 -22.19
N MET A 205 6.44 9.69 -22.44
CA MET A 205 6.44 9.08 -23.78
C MET A 205 5.02 8.82 -24.30
N CYS A 206 4.13 8.31 -23.45
CA CYS A 206 2.71 8.11 -23.81
C CYS A 206 1.99 9.45 -24.09
N GLU A 207 2.20 10.46 -23.25
CA GLU A 207 1.66 11.82 -23.44
C GLU A 207 2.14 12.43 -24.77
N ALA A 208 3.43 12.30 -25.10
CA ALA A 208 3.99 12.79 -26.37
C ALA A 208 3.35 12.10 -27.60
N GLU A 209 2.96 10.84 -27.46
CA GLU A 209 2.23 10.08 -28.47
C GLU A 209 0.70 10.24 -28.37
N ASN A 210 0.20 11.17 -27.55
CA ASN A 210 -1.23 11.41 -27.29
C ASN A 210 -1.98 10.12 -26.91
N TYR A 211 -1.44 9.37 -25.95
CA TYR A 211 -2.03 8.14 -25.42
C TYR A 211 -2.28 8.28 -23.92
N TYR A 212 -3.56 8.18 -23.54
CA TYR A 212 -4.03 8.55 -22.19
C TYR A 212 -4.71 7.41 -21.43
N ASN A 213 -4.85 6.21 -22.03
CA ASN A 213 -5.45 5.05 -21.36
C ASN A 213 -4.43 4.38 -20.41
N LEU A 214 -3.95 5.14 -19.43
CA LEU A 214 -2.87 4.75 -18.53
C LEU A 214 -3.37 4.47 -17.11
N VAL A 215 -2.79 3.46 -16.47
CA VAL A 215 -2.92 3.16 -15.05
C VAL A 215 -1.52 3.08 -14.44
N ILE A 216 -1.29 3.66 -13.28
CA ILE A 216 0.06 3.74 -12.71
C ILE A 216 0.14 2.93 -11.42
N SER A 217 1.27 2.25 -11.18
CA SER A 217 1.53 1.58 -9.90
C SER A 217 2.99 1.71 -9.46
N MET A 218 3.20 2.02 -8.18
CA MET A 218 4.48 2.00 -7.48
C MET A 218 4.44 0.90 -6.42
N LYS A 219 5.06 -0.27 -6.64
CA LYS A 219 5.02 -1.34 -5.63
C LYS A 219 6.35 -1.51 -4.92
N ALA A 220 6.28 -1.71 -3.61
CA ALA A 220 7.40 -2.09 -2.76
C ALA A 220 6.90 -3.07 -1.68
N SER A 221 7.82 -3.91 -1.16
CA SER A 221 7.54 -4.77 -0.01
C SER A 221 7.60 -4.00 1.30
N ASN A 222 8.37 -2.90 1.36
CA ASN A 222 8.31 -1.94 2.46
C ASN A 222 7.14 -0.97 2.24
N THR A 223 6.17 -0.99 3.15
CA THR A 223 4.96 -0.15 3.06
C THR A 223 5.28 1.35 3.15
N GLN A 224 6.30 1.76 3.89
CA GLN A 224 6.71 3.16 3.97
C GLN A 224 7.22 3.67 2.61
N VAL A 225 8.08 2.90 1.95
CA VAL A 225 8.61 3.22 0.62
C VAL A 225 7.47 3.29 -0.40
N MET A 226 6.54 2.32 -0.37
CA MET A 226 5.36 2.33 -1.23
C MET A 226 4.54 3.61 -1.05
N VAL A 227 4.17 3.96 0.19
CA VAL A 227 3.37 5.15 0.48
C VAL A 227 4.07 6.42 0.00
N GLN A 228 5.37 6.57 0.31
CA GLN A 228 6.16 7.72 -0.12
C GLN A 228 6.22 7.84 -1.65
N ALA A 229 6.40 6.72 -2.36
CA ALA A 229 6.48 6.69 -3.81
C ALA A 229 5.15 7.09 -4.48
N TYR A 230 4.00 6.62 -3.98
CA TYR A 230 2.69 7.05 -4.51
C TYR A 230 2.43 8.53 -4.25
N ARG A 231 2.71 9.03 -3.05
CA ARG A 231 2.50 10.45 -2.73
C ARG A 231 3.35 11.34 -3.63
N LEU A 232 4.62 10.99 -3.81
CA LEU A 232 5.54 11.71 -4.69
C LEU A 232 5.14 11.60 -6.17
N LEU A 233 4.65 10.44 -6.61
CA LEU A 233 4.12 10.23 -7.95
C LEU A 233 2.95 11.18 -8.22
N VAL A 234 1.95 11.22 -7.33
CA VAL A 234 0.77 12.08 -7.50
C VAL A 234 1.18 13.54 -7.52
N GLU A 235 2.04 13.97 -6.60
CA GLU A 235 2.56 15.34 -6.59
C GLU A 235 3.27 15.68 -7.93
N THR A 236 4.06 14.76 -8.47
CA THR A 236 4.78 14.95 -9.73
C THR A 236 3.81 15.00 -10.92
N MET A 237 2.84 14.08 -10.99
CA MET A 237 1.80 14.09 -12.02
C MET A 237 1.00 15.39 -11.97
N VAL A 238 0.55 15.83 -10.79
CA VAL A 238 -0.17 17.09 -10.59
C VAL A 238 0.62 18.28 -11.11
N LYS A 239 1.92 18.37 -10.77
CA LYS A 239 2.82 19.43 -11.25
C LYS A 239 2.94 19.47 -12.77
N GLU A 240 2.83 18.32 -13.43
CA GLU A 240 2.88 18.21 -14.90
C GLU A 240 1.48 18.16 -15.56
N GLY A 241 0.39 18.43 -14.81
CA GLY A 241 -0.96 18.49 -15.36
C GLY A 241 -1.59 17.12 -15.65
N MET A 242 -1.13 16.07 -14.96
CA MET A 242 -1.57 14.68 -15.13
C MET A 242 -2.30 14.17 -13.89
N ASN A 243 -3.26 13.26 -14.07
CA ASN A 243 -4.06 12.68 -12.99
C ASN A 243 -4.52 11.24 -13.31
N TYR A 244 -3.60 10.34 -13.62
CA TYR A 244 -3.93 8.96 -14.01
C TYR A 244 -4.38 8.08 -12.83
N PRO A 245 -5.26 7.08 -13.08
CA PRO A 245 -5.66 6.08 -12.08
C PRO A 245 -4.51 5.32 -11.44
N LEU A 246 -4.66 5.02 -10.15
CA LEU A 246 -3.66 4.33 -9.35
C LEU A 246 -4.07 2.89 -9.04
N HIS A 247 -3.20 1.94 -9.41
CA HIS A 247 -3.27 0.53 -8.99
C HIS A 247 -2.43 0.34 -7.74
N LEU A 248 -3.06 0.17 -6.58
CA LEU A 248 -2.36 -0.09 -5.32
C LEU A 248 -2.09 -1.57 -5.09
N GLY A 249 -1.03 -1.85 -4.34
CA GLY A 249 -0.78 -3.18 -3.81
C GLY A 249 0.64 -3.32 -3.29
N VAL A 250 0.78 -3.94 -2.12
CA VAL A 250 2.07 -4.32 -1.55
C VAL A 250 2.56 -5.57 -2.28
N THR A 251 3.84 -5.61 -2.65
CA THR A 251 4.50 -6.83 -3.17
C THR A 251 5.02 -7.67 -2.03
N GLU A 252 5.01 -9.00 -2.18
CA GLU A 252 5.55 -9.92 -1.18
C GLU A 252 4.95 -9.63 0.21
N ALA A 253 3.60 -9.63 0.28
CA ALA A 253 2.93 -9.34 1.54
C ALA A 253 3.18 -10.46 2.56
N GLY A 254 3.29 -11.70 2.09
CA GLY A 254 3.36 -12.91 2.91
C GLY A 254 2.07 -13.71 2.81
N ASP A 255 1.94 -14.71 3.65
CA ASP A 255 0.74 -15.51 3.85
C ASP A 255 0.01 -15.10 5.14
N GLY A 256 -1.21 -15.61 5.29
CA GLY A 256 -1.97 -15.52 6.54
C GLY A 256 -2.21 -14.08 7.01
N GLU A 257 -2.27 -13.93 8.32
CA GLU A 257 -2.62 -12.66 8.94
C GLU A 257 -1.55 -11.58 8.70
N ASP A 258 -0.27 -11.94 8.70
CA ASP A 258 0.84 -11.01 8.45
C ASP A 258 0.73 -10.36 7.07
N GLY A 259 0.43 -11.16 6.03
CA GLY A 259 0.21 -10.64 4.68
C GLY A 259 -0.99 -9.70 4.57
N ARG A 260 -2.07 -9.98 5.32
CA ARG A 260 -3.28 -9.15 5.39
C ARG A 260 -3.01 -7.84 6.12
N ILE A 261 -2.36 -7.89 7.29
CA ILE A 261 -1.96 -6.70 8.07
C ILE A 261 -1.04 -5.81 7.25
N LYS A 262 0.01 -6.37 6.64
CA LYS A 262 0.96 -5.61 5.83
C LYS A 262 0.28 -4.95 4.63
N SER A 263 -0.64 -5.65 3.98
CA SER A 263 -1.45 -5.09 2.89
C SER A 263 -2.39 -3.99 3.37
N ALA A 264 -3.05 -4.16 4.51
CA ALA A 264 -3.93 -3.16 5.11
C ALA A 264 -3.15 -1.89 5.48
N VAL A 265 -1.94 -2.02 6.06
CA VAL A 265 -1.07 -0.88 6.38
C VAL A 265 -0.66 -0.11 5.13
N GLY A 266 -0.19 -0.80 4.08
CA GLY A 266 0.26 -0.13 2.85
C GLY A 266 -0.88 0.47 2.02
N ILE A 267 -1.90 -0.35 1.72
CA ILE A 267 -3.03 0.05 0.87
C ILE A 267 -3.94 1.01 1.62
N GLY A 268 -4.32 0.68 2.86
CA GLY A 268 -5.24 1.49 3.67
C GLY A 268 -4.71 2.90 3.95
N THR A 269 -3.40 3.07 4.16
CA THR A 269 -2.79 4.41 4.31
C THR A 269 -3.04 5.29 3.09
N LEU A 270 -2.84 4.75 1.88
CA LEU A 270 -3.06 5.49 0.64
C LEU A 270 -4.55 5.71 0.36
N LEU A 271 -5.39 4.73 0.70
CA LEU A 271 -6.83 4.90 0.59
C LEU A 271 -7.34 6.01 1.52
N GLU A 272 -6.83 6.15 2.76
CA GLU A 272 -7.16 7.30 3.62
C GLU A 272 -6.66 8.63 3.03
N ASP A 273 -5.54 8.66 2.31
CA ASP A 273 -5.10 9.85 1.55
C ASP A 273 -6.03 10.19 0.36
N GLY A 274 -7.02 9.34 0.09
CA GLY A 274 -7.91 9.44 -1.08
C GLY A 274 -7.29 8.90 -2.37
N LEU A 275 -6.14 8.21 -2.28
CA LEU A 275 -5.40 7.68 -3.41
C LEU A 275 -5.74 6.20 -3.64
N GLY A 276 -6.09 5.84 -4.87
CA GLY A 276 -6.34 4.45 -5.25
C GLY A 276 -7.64 4.28 -6.02
N ASP A 277 -7.55 3.69 -7.21
CA ASP A 277 -8.70 3.42 -8.07
C ASP A 277 -8.90 1.92 -8.29
N THR A 278 -7.84 1.14 -8.10
CA THR A 278 -7.91 -0.31 -8.09
C THR A 278 -6.87 -0.89 -7.16
N ILE A 279 -7.18 -2.03 -6.56
CA ILE A 279 -6.35 -2.66 -5.55
C ILE A 279 -6.12 -4.13 -5.88
N ARG A 280 -4.93 -4.61 -5.53
CA ARG A 280 -4.62 -6.04 -5.46
C ARG A 280 -3.82 -6.29 -4.18
N VAL A 281 -4.33 -7.17 -3.33
CA VAL A 281 -3.60 -7.78 -2.21
C VAL A 281 -2.77 -8.92 -2.78
N SER A 282 -1.48 -9.02 -2.46
CA SER A 282 -0.60 -10.06 -3.03
C SER A 282 -0.23 -11.09 -1.95
N LEU A 283 -1.06 -12.12 -1.79
CA LEU A 283 -0.88 -13.16 -0.78
C LEU A 283 -0.11 -14.35 -1.36
N THR A 284 0.61 -15.09 -0.51
CA THR A 284 1.19 -16.39 -0.86
C THR A 284 0.17 -17.52 -0.63
N GLU A 285 -1.03 -17.35 -1.20
CA GLU A 285 -2.18 -18.24 -1.07
C GLU A 285 -2.87 -18.40 -2.44
N ASP A 286 -3.91 -19.25 -2.52
CA ASP A 286 -4.72 -19.31 -3.73
C ASP A 286 -5.36 -17.93 -4.03
N PRO A 287 -5.38 -17.51 -5.32
CA PRO A 287 -5.71 -16.14 -5.69
C PRO A 287 -7.16 -15.73 -5.39
N GLU A 288 -8.07 -16.69 -5.22
CA GLU A 288 -9.43 -16.45 -4.75
C GLU A 288 -9.49 -15.83 -3.34
N PHE A 289 -8.46 -16.02 -2.50
CA PHE A 289 -8.37 -15.43 -1.17
C PHE A 289 -7.89 -13.96 -1.17
N GLU A 290 -7.32 -13.46 -2.28
CA GLU A 290 -6.88 -12.07 -2.39
C GLU A 290 -8.07 -11.08 -2.46
N ALA A 291 -9.12 -11.43 -3.22
CA ALA A 291 -10.24 -10.54 -3.52
C ALA A 291 -11.10 -10.19 -2.29
N PRO A 292 -11.45 -11.11 -1.37
CA PRO A 292 -12.19 -10.77 -0.16
C PRO A 292 -11.48 -9.73 0.72
N VAL A 293 -10.15 -9.85 0.88
CA VAL A 293 -9.35 -8.91 1.68
C VAL A 293 -9.33 -7.54 1.00
N ALA A 294 -9.10 -7.52 -0.31
CA ALA A 294 -9.13 -6.29 -1.10
C ALA A 294 -10.49 -5.60 -0.98
N LYS A 295 -11.58 -6.34 -1.17
CA LYS A 295 -12.94 -5.83 -1.06
C LYS A 295 -13.23 -5.23 0.31
N ALA A 296 -12.83 -5.89 1.39
CA ALA A 296 -13.00 -5.35 2.74
C ALA A 296 -12.30 -3.99 2.93
N LEU A 297 -11.13 -3.80 2.32
CA LEU A 297 -10.43 -2.50 2.31
C LEU A 297 -11.17 -1.45 1.47
N ALA A 298 -11.67 -1.80 0.29
CA ALA A 298 -12.37 -0.89 -0.61
C ALA A 298 -13.75 -0.46 -0.08
N ASP A 299 -14.53 -1.40 0.44
CA ASP A 299 -15.90 -1.18 0.92
C ASP A 299 -15.95 -0.12 2.03
N ARG A 300 -14.89 -0.04 2.86
CA ARG A 300 -14.71 1.01 3.87
C ARG A 300 -14.83 2.43 3.31
N TYR A 301 -14.47 2.65 2.05
CA TYR A 301 -14.44 3.98 1.42
C TYR A 301 -15.69 4.33 0.63
N SER A 302 -16.69 3.44 0.58
CA SER A 302 -17.96 3.72 -0.09
C SER A 302 -18.83 4.72 0.68
N SER A 303 -18.75 4.73 2.03
CA SER A 303 -19.48 5.66 2.91
C SER A 303 -18.58 6.71 3.59
N ARG A 304 -17.26 6.62 3.42
CA ARG A 304 -16.27 7.36 4.22
C ARG A 304 -16.38 8.88 4.11
N SER A 305 -16.72 9.40 2.93
CA SER A 305 -16.92 10.85 2.74
C SER A 305 -18.05 11.37 3.60
N GLN A 306 -19.20 10.68 3.60
CA GLN A 306 -20.37 11.05 4.41
C GLN A 306 -20.06 11.01 5.92
N GLU A 307 -19.29 10.01 6.37
CA GLU A 307 -18.86 9.89 7.77
C GLU A 307 -17.87 10.99 8.18
N SER A 308 -16.95 11.37 7.27
CA SER A 308 -15.96 12.41 7.51
C SER A 308 -16.59 13.78 7.65
N ASP A 309 -17.62 14.08 6.84
CA ASP A 309 -18.35 15.34 6.90
C ASP A 309 -19.11 15.48 8.23
N ALA A 310 -19.77 14.41 8.69
CA ALA A 310 -20.47 14.40 9.98
C ALA A 310 -19.54 14.65 11.17
N ARG A 311 -18.35 14.02 11.18
CA ARG A 311 -17.35 14.23 12.25
C ARG A 311 -16.72 15.62 12.23
N SER A 312 -16.53 16.19 11.05
CA SER A 312 -15.94 17.53 10.92
C SER A 312 -16.85 18.59 11.55
N GLN A 313 -18.17 18.42 11.45
CA GLN A 313 -19.17 19.29 12.10
C GLN A 313 -19.22 19.15 13.63
N GLU A 314 -18.94 17.97 14.20
CA GLU A 314 -18.83 17.79 15.66
C GLU A 314 -17.53 18.41 16.22
N THR A 315 -16.44 18.36 15.46
CA THR A 315 -15.10 18.76 15.94
C THR A 315 -14.89 20.28 15.98
N GLU A 316 -15.67 21.07 15.23
CA GLU A 316 -15.67 22.55 15.32
C GLU A 316 -16.03 23.07 16.73
N SER A 317 -16.65 22.24 17.58
CA SER A 317 -16.96 22.59 18.97
C SER A 317 -15.77 22.43 19.96
N THR A 318 -14.63 21.88 19.52
CA THR A 318 -13.47 21.58 20.38
C THR A 318 -12.12 22.14 19.89
N SER A 319 -12.12 22.94 18.82
CA SER A 319 -10.89 23.38 18.13
C SER A 319 -10.18 24.57 18.79
N SER A 320 -9.96 24.54 20.11
CA SER A 320 -9.12 25.54 20.80
C SER A 320 -7.69 25.05 21.10
N ILE A 321 -7.28 23.86 20.64
CA ILE A 321 -5.97 23.26 20.97
C ILE A 321 -5.15 22.86 19.72
N LEU A 322 -5.25 23.62 18.63
CA LEU A 322 -4.29 23.50 17.54
C LEU A 322 -3.47 24.79 17.46
N HIS A 323 -2.39 24.82 18.22
CA HIS A 323 -1.34 25.81 18.06
C HIS A 323 -0.76 25.73 16.65
N ASP A 324 -0.65 26.91 16.04
CA ASP A 324 0.21 27.31 14.94
C ASP A 324 1.06 26.18 14.32
N THR A 325 0.60 25.65 13.19
CA THR A 325 1.28 24.60 12.42
C THR A 325 2.59 25.06 11.77
N SER A 326 2.96 26.35 11.89
CA SER A 326 4.19 26.90 11.32
C SER A 326 5.49 26.34 11.91
N TYR A 327 5.41 25.55 13.00
CA TYR A 327 6.57 25.00 13.71
C TYR A 327 6.87 23.51 13.51
N ILE A 328 6.05 22.72 12.81
CA ILE A 328 6.35 21.29 12.61
C ILE A 328 7.34 21.09 11.46
N LYS A 329 8.61 21.47 11.68
CA LYS A 329 9.73 21.27 10.75
C LYS A 329 10.07 19.79 10.47
N THR A 330 9.42 18.84 11.15
CA THR A 330 9.79 17.41 11.15
C THR A 330 8.83 16.51 10.38
N TYR A 331 7.68 17.01 9.91
CA TYR A 331 6.74 16.19 9.15
C TYR A 331 6.95 16.37 7.64
N SER A 332 7.27 15.26 6.96
CA SER A 332 7.27 15.19 5.50
C SER A 332 6.36 14.04 5.06
N PRO A 333 5.39 14.26 4.16
CA PRO A 333 4.56 13.19 3.65
C PRO A 333 5.31 12.28 2.67
N TYR A 334 6.45 12.74 2.16
CA TYR A 334 7.27 12.08 1.14
C TYR A 334 8.51 11.38 1.70
N ALA A 335 8.84 11.59 2.98
CA ALA A 335 10.00 11.00 3.62
C ALA A 335 9.75 10.74 5.10
N TYR A 336 10.19 9.58 5.58
CA TYR A 336 10.14 9.25 7.00
C TYR A 336 11.31 9.90 7.73
N SER A 337 10.99 10.63 8.82
CA SER A 337 11.97 10.98 9.83
C SER A 337 11.38 10.66 11.21
N ARG A 338 12.14 9.96 12.05
CA ARG A 338 11.70 9.69 13.42
C ARG A 338 11.61 11.03 14.15
N ARG A 339 10.43 11.35 14.71
CA ARG A 339 10.25 12.56 15.51
C ARG A 339 11.22 12.55 16.68
N ILE A 340 12.03 13.61 16.80
CA ILE A 340 12.88 13.82 17.96
C ILE A 340 11.97 14.18 19.13
N THR A 341 12.07 13.40 20.20
CA THR A 341 11.28 13.55 21.42
C THR A 341 12.23 13.53 22.61
N GLU A 342 11.88 14.27 23.66
CA GLU A 342 12.57 14.13 24.94
C GLU A 342 12.15 12.81 25.59
N ALA A 343 13.11 12.08 26.14
CA ALA A 343 12.82 10.84 26.82
C ALA A 343 12.26 11.13 28.22
N VAL A 344 11.07 10.60 28.50
CA VAL A 344 10.51 10.57 29.86
C VAL A 344 10.59 9.14 30.35
N GLN A 345 11.48 8.91 31.32
CA GLN A 345 11.88 7.56 31.73
C GLN A 345 12.37 6.74 30.52
N HIS A 346 11.61 5.71 30.12
CA HIS A 346 11.94 4.80 29.02
C HIS A 346 11.01 4.99 27.82
N ILE A 347 10.27 6.10 27.77
CA ILE A 347 9.35 6.45 26.68
C ILE A 347 9.92 7.66 25.94
N GLY A 348 9.96 7.61 24.61
CA GLY A 348 10.51 8.68 23.79
C GLY A 348 12.03 8.65 23.66
N GLY A 349 12.58 9.65 22.97
CA GLY A 349 14.00 9.68 22.58
C GLY A 349 14.37 8.47 21.72
N HIS A 350 15.44 7.78 22.11
CA HIS A 350 15.98 6.61 21.41
C HIS A 350 15.43 5.26 21.94
N HIS A 351 14.55 5.26 22.93
CA HIS A 351 13.97 4.04 23.49
C HIS A 351 13.06 3.32 22.48
N HIS A 352 12.85 2.02 22.69
CA HIS A 352 11.87 1.25 21.94
C HIS A 352 10.44 1.61 22.37
N PRO A 353 9.42 1.40 21.52
CA PRO A 353 8.03 1.50 21.94
C PRO A 353 7.77 0.53 23.11
N LEU A 354 7.16 1.03 24.17
CA LEU A 354 6.76 0.20 25.31
C LEU A 354 5.38 -0.41 25.06
N VAL A 355 5.19 -1.66 25.46
CA VAL A 355 3.91 -2.36 25.37
C VAL A 355 3.27 -2.40 26.75
N MET A 356 2.03 -1.90 26.84
CA MET A 356 1.19 -2.04 28.01
C MET A 356 0.06 -3.01 27.73
N ILE A 357 -0.12 -4.01 28.61
CA ILE A 357 -1.23 -4.97 28.53
C ILE A 357 -2.18 -4.73 29.71
N ASP A 358 -3.48 -4.70 29.44
CA ASP A 358 -4.53 -4.69 30.46
C ASP A 358 -4.72 -6.10 31.03
N VAL A 359 -4.37 -6.25 32.31
CA VAL A 359 -4.54 -7.48 33.09
C VAL A 359 -5.48 -7.24 34.28
N SER A 360 -6.20 -6.13 34.31
CA SER A 360 -7.08 -5.73 35.41
C SER A 360 -8.21 -6.74 35.68
N LYS A 361 -8.54 -7.57 34.69
CA LYS A 361 -9.57 -8.62 34.76
C LYS A 361 -9.00 -10.02 35.05
N GLU A 362 -7.68 -10.16 35.12
CA GLU A 362 -7.02 -11.44 35.37
C GLU A 362 -7.03 -11.83 36.86
N ASN A 363 -6.76 -13.10 37.15
CA ASN A 363 -6.65 -13.58 38.53
C ASN A 363 -5.29 -13.17 39.15
N LEU A 364 -5.21 -11.96 39.70
CA LEU A 364 -3.99 -11.41 40.32
C LEU A 364 -3.52 -12.13 41.61
N LYS A 365 -4.15 -13.27 41.95
CA LYS A 365 -3.70 -14.17 43.02
C LYS A 365 -2.85 -15.33 42.51
N ASP A 366 -2.86 -15.58 41.21
CA ASP A 366 -2.14 -16.68 40.58
C ASP A 366 -0.87 -16.18 39.88
N PRO A 367 0.34 -16.48 40.37
CA PRO A 367 1.57 -16.02 39.72
C PRO A 367 1.76 -16.55 38.29
N TYR A 368 1.06 -17.63 37.91
CA TYR A 368 1.16 -18.20 36.57
C TYR A 368 0.44 -17.40 35.50
N PHE A 369 -0.50 -16.51 35.85
CA PHE A 369 -1.22 -15.73 34.83
C PHE A 369 -0.26 -14.86 34.01
N LEU A 370 0.85 -14.41 34.62
CA LEU A 370 1.84 -13.55 33.97
C LEU A 370 2.54 -14.22 32.77
N SER A 371 2.44 -15.53 32.60
CA SER A 371 2.89 -16.22 31.39
C SER A 371 2.17 -15.73 30.13
N SER A 372 0.89 -15.30 30.23
CA SER A 372 0.14 -14.76 29.08
C SER A 372 0.67 -13.41 28.59
N VAL A 373 1.41 -12.70 29.45
CA VAL A 373 2.06 -11.43 29.14
C VAL A 373 3.59 -11.54 29.06
N GLY A 374 4.09 -12.77 28.88
CA GLY A 374 5.49 -13.07 28.57
C GLY A 374 6.43 -13.25 29.77
N TYR A 375 5.90 -13.47 30.97
CA TYR A 375 6.69 -13.72 32.19
C TYR A 375 6.41 -15.10 32.75
N ASN A 376 7.34 -16.03 32.51
CA ASN A 376 7.16 -17.43 32.89
C ASN A 376 7.60 -17.69 34.33
N TYR A 377 6.64 -18.05 35.19
CA TYR A 377 6.91 -18.33 36.60
C TYR A 377 7.51 -19.74 36.81
N SER A 378 8.63 -19.80 37.52
CA SER A 378 9.28 -21.05 37.95
C SER A 378 9.11 -21.23 39.45
N ALA A 379 8.13 -22.05 39.85
CA ALA A 379 7.84 -22.33 41.25
C ALA A 379 9.02 -22.95 42.02
N GLY A 380 9.88 -23.71 41.35
CA GLY A 380 11.06 -24.32 41.99
C GLY A 380 12.15 -23.31 42.36
N LEU A 381 12.17 -22.14 41.70
CA LEU A 381 13.14 -21.07 41.94
C LEU A 381 12.52 -19.81 42.55
N ASP A 382 11.19 -19.77 42.66
CA ASP A 382 10.40 -18.58 43.02
C ASP A 382 10.79 -17.35 42.20
N LYS A 383 10.90 -17.54 40.87
CA LYS A 383 11.41 -16.54 39.92
C LYS A 383 10.67 -16.56 38.60
N TYR A 384 10.62 -15.38 37.95
CA TYR A 384 10.13 -15.22 36.60
C TYR A 384 11.26 -15.22 35.58
N ASN A 385 11.03 -15.87 34.45
CA ASN A 385 11.90 -15.82 33.27
C ASN A 385 11.20 -15.01 32.17
N LEU A 386 11.94 -14.10 31.55
CA LEU A 386 11.44 -13.23 30.50
C LEU A 386 11.36 -13.98 29.16
N ALA A 387 10.23 -13.87 28.47
CA ALA A 387 10.08 -14.30 27.08
C ALA A 387 10.24 -13.13 26.11
N ASP A 388 10.48 -13.43 24.83
CA ASP A 388 10.71 -12.41 23.79
C ASP A 388 9.51 -11.47 23.56
N GLN A 389 8.29 -11.90 23.91
CA GLN A 389 7.06 -11.10 23.78
C GLN A 389 6.58 -10.47 25.10
N ALA A 390 7.46 -10.38 26.10
CA ALA A 390 7.10 -9.80 27.39
C ALA A 390 6.72 -8.32 27.27
N CYS A 391 5.65 -7.92 27.95
CA CYS A 391 5.27 -6.51 28.03
C CYS A 391 6.14 -5.73 29.01
N ASP A 392 6.17 -4.41 28.84
CA ASP A 392 6.92 -3.49 29.70
C ASP A 392 6.06 -2.99 30.87
N LEU A 393 4.75 -2.84 30.63
CA LEU A 393 3.77 -2.38 31.60
C LEU A 393 2.58 -3.33 31.70
N ALA A 394 2.11 -3.55 32.92
CA ALA A 394 0.85 -4.24 33.21
C ALA A 394 -0.12 -3.26 33.86
N PHE A 395 -1.27 -3.03 33.22
CA PHE A 395 -2.36 -2.25 33.82
C PHE A 395 -3.24 -3.16 34.69
N LEU A 396 -3.30 -2.84 35.98
CA LEU A 396 -3.94 -3.64 37.03
C LEU A 396 -5.29 -3.05 37.47
N GLY A 397 -5.65 -1.86 36.98
CA GLY A 397 -6.83 -1.13 37.43
C GLY A 397 -6.76 -0.80 38.91
N ASP A 398 -7.74 -1.30 39.68
CA ASP A 398 -7.85 -1.12 41.13
C ASP A 398 -7.45 -2.37 41.95
N ASN A 399 -7.04 -3.45 41.28
CA ASN A 399 -6.78 -4.72 41.93
C ASN A 399 -5.32 -4.82 42.39
N LEU A 400 -5.09 -5.24 43.64
CA LEU A 400 -3.76 -5.44 44.20
C LEU A 400 -3.35 -6.92 44.11
N PRO A 401 -2.20 -7.25 43.49
CA PRO A 401 -1.73 -8.62 43.41
C PRO A 401 -1.32 -9.16 44.78
N SER A 402 -1.50 -10.47 44.99
CA SER A 402 -1.11 -11.14 46.25
C SER A 402 0.29 -11.75 46.22
N PHE A 403 1.09 -11.41 45.21
CA PHE A 403 2.45 -11.90 44.99
C PHE A 403 3.33 -10.79 44.42
N SER A 404 4.65 -10.99 44.47
CA SER A 404 5.62 -10.01 43.97
C SER A 404 5.72 -10.06 42.45
N PHE A 405 5.54 -8.91 41.80
CA PHE A 405 5.73 -8.78 40.36
C PHE A 405 7.23 -8.80 39.98
N PRO A 406 7.56 -9.24 38.76
CA PRO A 406 8.92 -9.13 38.21
C PRO A 406 9.43 -7.68 38.25
N GLY A 407 10.68 -7.47 38.65
CA GLY A 407 11.23 -6.11 38.81
C GLY A 407 11.34 -5.30 37.51
N ASN A 408 11.36 -5.97 36.35
CA ASN A 408 11.34 -5.34 35.04
C ASN A 408 9.92 -5.10 34.49
N LEU A 409 8.87 -5.61 35.16
CA LEU A 409 7.48 -5.36 34.79
C LEU A 409 6.93 -4.17 35.59
N LYS A 410 6.71 -3.05 34.92
CA LYS A 410 6.12 -1.86 35.56
C LYS A 410 4.64 -2.09 35.80
N GLN A 411 4.18 -1.70 36.98
CA GLN A 411 2.77 -1.83 37.37
C GLN A 411 2.07 -0.49 37.17
N VAL A 412 0.90 -0.50 36.53
CA VAL A 412 0.08 0.69 36.33
C VAL A 412 -1.27 0.50 37.02
N TYR A 413 -1.66 1.45 37.85
CA TYR A 413 -2.90 1.43 38.63
C TYR A 413 -3.72 2.69 38.35
N ASN A 414 -5.03 2.63 38.54
CA ASN A 414 -5.84 3.85 38.59
C ASN A 414 -5.32 4.77 39.71
N TYR A 415 -5.37 6.08 39.48
CA TYR A 415 -4.77 7.09 40.35
C TYR A 415 -5.14 6.93 41.84
N ASN A 416 -6.43 6.75 42.14
CA ASN A 416 -6.91 6.59 43.52
C ASN A 416 -6.34 5.35 44.23
N THR A 417 -6.21 4.23 43.50
CA THR A 417 -5.59 3.01 44.03
C THR A 417 -4.08 3.21 44.22
N TRP A 418 -3.43 3.85 43.25
CA TRP A 418 -2.00 4.16 43.34
C TRP A 418 -1.65 5.05 44.55
N LEU A 419 -2.53 6.00 44.91
CA LEU A 419 -2.33 6.86 46.09
C LEU A 419 -2.19 6.04 47.38
N GLY A 420 -2.98 4.97 47.52
CA GLY A 420 -3.02 4.09 48.68
C GLY A 420 -1.93 3.03 48.75
N LEU A 421 -1.07 2.90 47.73
CA LEU A 421 0.02 1.93 47.73
C LEU A 421 1.06 2.26 48.80
N LYS A 422 1.43 1.24 49.59
CA LYS A 422 2.49 1.34 50.60
C LYS A 422 3.87 1.49 49.98
N ASP A 423 4.12 0.77 48.88
CA ASP A 423 5.34 0.88 48.08
C ASP A 423 4.95 1.33 46.67
N LYS A 424 5.55 2.43 46.22
CA LYS A 424 5.31 3.03 44.90
C LYS A 424 6.47 2.77 43.95
N ASN A 425 7.49 2.04 44.38
CA ASN A 425 8.60 1.65 43.50
C ASN A 425 8.06 0.82 42.33
N ASN A 426 8.44 1.19 41.12
CA ASN A 426 7.99 0.56 39.87
C ASN A 426 6.46 0.52 39.66
N CYS A 427 5.72 1.34 40.39
CA CYS A 427 4.27 1.48 40.30
C CYS A 427 3.91 2.89 39.83
N HIS A 428 3.09 2.99 38.78
CA HIS A 428 2.76 4.24 38.12
C HIS A 428 1.25 4.49 38.13
N PRO A 429 0.80 5.75 38.29
CA PRO A 429 -0.60 6.11 38.21
C PRO A 429 -1.06 6.29 36.76
N LEU A 430 -2.25 5.81 36.44
CA LEU A 430 -3.05 6.21 35.29
C LEU A 430 -4.07 7.26 35.74
N PHE A 431 -4.02 8.43 35.13
CA PHE A 431 -4.92 9.55 35.43
C PHE A 431 -6.01 9.67 34.38
N THR A 432 -7.22 10.00 34.81
CA THR A 432 -8.19 10.71 33.96
C THR A 432 -7.78 12.17 33.77
N LEU A 433 -8.35 12.87 32.78
CA LEU A 433 -8.04 14.28 32.54
C LEU A 433 -8.36 15.16 33.76
N ASP A 434 -9.49 14.89 34.43
CA ASP A 434 -9.90 15.65 35.62
C ASP A 434 -8.94 15.41 36.79
N GLU A 435 -8.53 14.16 37.02
CA GLU A 435 -7.55 13.80 38.07
C GLU A 435 -6.15 14.40 37.81
N PHE A 436 -5.76 14.55 36.55
CA PHE A 436 -4.47 15.18 36.21
C PHE A 436 -4.46 16.69 36.43
N ASN A 437 -5.61 17.34 36.24
CA ASN A 437 -5.76 18.79 36.41
C ASN A 437 -6.07 19.22 37.86
N SER A 438 -6.39 18.25 38.73
CA SER A 438 -6.65 18.44 40.16
C SER A 438 -5.36 18.46 40.96
#